data_AF-A0A6P0NDZ3-F1
#
_entry.id   AF-A0A6P0NDZ3-F1
#
_cell.length_a   1.000
_cell.length_b   1.000
_cell.length_c   1.000
_cell.angle_alpha   90.00
_cell.angle_beta   90.00
_cell.angle_gamma   90.00
#
_symmetry.space_group_name_H-M   'P 1'
#
loop_
_entity.id
_entity.type
_entity.pdbx_description
1 polymer ?
#
loop_
_entity_poly.entity_id
_entity_poly.type
_entity_poly.pdbx_seq_one_letter_code
_entity_poly.pdbx_strand_id
1 'polypeptide(L)'
;MNGEQLMEGLSDFINQRMEEWKVPGLAVAIVHDSEIIFCEGFGFRDVEKGLKVTSKTLFAIGSCTKAFTTMAMGILAERGKLDWDKPVRHYLPTFKLYDAYASEHMTLRDLVTHRSGLPRHDFMWYNSPFTRKEIVERLQYLEPNHELRSVYQYQNLMYMTAGYLVGQIAESSWEEFVQQE
;
A
#
# COMPACT_ATOMS: atom_id res chain seq x y z
N MET A 1 14.89 -32.40 1.33
CA MET A 1 15.78 -31.46 2.05
C MET A 1 15.05 -31.04 3.31
N ASN A 2 15.70 -31.12 4.47
CA ASN A 2 15.15 -30.52 5.69
C ASN A 2 15.30 -28.98 5.60
N GLY A 3 14.51 -28.23 6.38
CA GLY A 3 14.55 -26.76 6.35
C GLY A 3 15.94 -26.19 6.64
N GLU A 4 16.75 -26.86 7.45
CA GLU A 4 18.13 -26.45 7.77
C GLU A 4 19.06 -26.48 6.54
N GLN A 5 18.97 -27.48 5.66
CA GLN A 5 19.77 -27.54 4.43
C GLN A 5 19.41 -26.47 3.41
N LEU A 6 18.17 -25.96 3.44
CA LEU A 6 17.72 -24.89 2.52
C LEU A 6 18.30 -23.51 2.89
N MET A 7 18.78 -23.37 4.12
CA MET A 7 19.17 -22.09 4.72
C MET A 7 20.69 -21.93 4.86
N GLU A 8 21.45 -22.99 4.56
CA GLU A 8 22.90 -22.97 4.61
C GLU A 8 23.47 -21.88 3.69
N GLY A 9 24.33 -21.02 4.24
CA GLY A 9 24.93 -19.90 3.53
C GLY A 9 24.03 -18.68 3.29
N LEU A 10 22.74 -18.71 3.68
CA LEU A 10 21.86 -17.55 3.48
C LEU A 10 22.34 -16.32 4.24
N SER A 11 22.69 -16.47 5.52
CA SER A 11 23.16 -15.36 6.35
C SER A 11 24.44 -14.73 5.81
N ASP A 12 25.36 -15.54 5.29
CA ASP A 12 26.59 -15.05 4.66
C ASP A 12 26.30 -14.30 3.35
N PHE A 13 25.40 -14.85 2.52
CA PHE A 13 24.92 -14.16 1.33
C PHE A 13 24.29 -12.81 1.66
N ILE A 14 23.40 -12.76 2.66
CA ILE A 14 22.75 -11.52 3.10
C ILE A 14 23.78 -10.51 3.56
N ASN A 15 24.71 -10.89 4.45
CA ASN A 15 25.75 -10.00 4.95
C ASN A 15 26.62 -9.46 3.80
N GLN A 16 27.01 -10.32 2.84
CA GLN A 16 27.79 -9.91 1.68
C GLN A 16 27.03 -8.89 0.82
N ARG A 17 25.74 -9.11 0.53
CA ARG A 17 24.92 -8.16 -0.25
C ARG A 17 24.72 -6.84 0.51
N MET A 18 24.51 -6.89 1.82
CA MET A 18 24.36 -5.69 2.66
C MET A 18 25.64 -4.85 2.64
N GLU A 19 26.81 -5.48 2.70
CA GLU A 19 28.09 -4.79 2.58
C GLU A 19 28.26 -4.15 1.19
N GLU A 20 28.00 -4.91 0.11
CA GLU A 20 28.12 -4.44 -1.26
C GLU A 20 27.20 -3.23 -1.55
N TRP A 21 25.94 -3.29 -1.10
CA TRP A 21 24.94 -2.26 -1.35
C TRP A 21 24.87 -1.21 -0.24
N LYS A 22 25.73 -1.31 0.77
CA LYS A 22 25.81 -0.39 1.91
C LYS A 22 24.47 -0.26 2.64
N VAL A 23 23.76 -1.37 2.80
CA VAL A 23 22.48 -1.43 3.52
C VAL A 23 22.78 -1.47 5.02
N PRO A 24 22.38 -0.46 5.82
CA PRO A 24 22.73 -0.38 7.23
C PRO A 24 22.06 -1.46 8.08
N GLY A 25 20.84 -1.87 7.73
CA GLY A 25 20.07 -2.87 8.44
C GLY A 25 18.97 -3.48 7.59
N LEU A 26 18.69 -4.77 7.82
CA LEU A 26 17.71 -5.57 7.09
C LEU A 26 17.05 -6.57 8.05
N ALA A 27 15.76 -6.85 7.86
CA ALA A 27 15.10 -7.99 8.49
C ALA A 27 14.56 -8.91 7.39
N VAL A 28 14.71 -10.23 7.59
CA VAL A 28 14.26 -11.26 6.64
C VAL A 28 13.44 -12.29 7.39
N ALA A 29 12.25 -12.59 6.87
CA ALA A 29 11.43 -13.71 7.31
C ALA A 29 11.09 -14.60 6.12
N ILE A 30 11.13 -15.93 6.32
CA ILE A 30 10.76 -16.94 5.33
C ILE A 30 9.68 -17.82 5.93
N VAL A 31 8.58 -17.97 5.19
CA VAL A 31 7.43 -18.81 5.57
C VAL A 31 7.29 -19.93 4.55
N HIS A 32 7.20 -21.17 5.02
CA HIS A 32 6.99 -22.37 4.22
C HIS A 32 5.99 -23.27 4.92
N ASP A 33 4.99 -23.78 4.20
CA ASP A 33 3.90 -24.61 4.77
C ASP A 33 3.23 -23.99 6.02
N SER A 34 3.01 -22.67 5.99
CA SER A 34 2.45 -21.88 7.10
C SER A 34 3.35 -21.77 8.35
N GLU A 35 4.59 -22.26 8.29
CA GLU A 35 5.57 -22.16 9.37
C GLU A 35 6.66 -21.15 9.04
N ILE A 36 7.05 -20.37 10.05
CA ILE A 36 8.20 -19.48 9.94
C ILE A 36 9.46 -20.32 10.09
N ILE A 37 10.18 -20.54 8.99
CA ILE A 37 11.41 -21.34 8.96
C ILE A 37 12.68 -20.48 9.11
N PHE A 38 12.55 -19.15 8.99
CA PHE A 38 13.63 -18.19 9.22
C PHE A 38 13.04 -16.83 9.60
N CYS A 39 13.61 -16.14 10.59
CA CYS A 39 13.19 -14.80 10.98
C CYS A 39 14.30 -14.08 11.76
N GLU A 40 15.15 -13.36 11.03
CA GLU A 40 16.34 -12.73 11.61
C GLU A 40 16.50 -11.26 11.20
N GLY A 41 17.22 -10.52 12.04
CA GLY A 41 17.64 -9.14 11.80
C GLY A 41 19.14 -9.06 11.59
N PHE A 42 19.54 -8.26 10.61
CA PHE A 42 20.92 -8.03 10.19
C PHE A 42 21.28 -6.55 10.29
N GLY A 43 22.53 -6.25 10.64
CA GLY A 43 23.01 -4.87 10.74
C GLY A 43 22.36 -4.07 11.87
N PHE A 44 22.11 -2.79 11.64
CA PHE A 44 21.68 -1.80 12.62
C PHE A 44 20.43 -1.05 12.19
N ARG A 45 19.47 -0.89 13.11
CA ARG A 45 18.30 -0.01 12.94
C ARG A 45 18.63 1.44 13.28
N ASP A 46 19.70 1.66 14.04
CA ASP A 46 20.26 2.96 14.37
C ASP A 46 21.79 2.80 14.40
N VAL A 47 22.46 3.30 13.37
CA VAL A 47 23.92 3.15 13.19
C VAL A 47 24.69 3.94 14.25
N GLU A 48 24.25 5.17 14.53
CA GLU A 48 24.92 6.07 15.47
C GLU A 48 24.87 5.53 16.90
N LYS A 49 23.73 4.95 17.30
CA LYS A 49 23.56 4.33 18.62
C LYS A 49 23.96 2.86 18.68
N GLY A 50 24.40 2.28 17.55
CA GLY A 50 24.76 0.87 17.47
C GLY A 50 23.60 -0.10 17.77
N LEU A 51 22.35 0.30 17.56
CA LEU A 51 21.19 -0.54 17.85
C LEU A 51 20.96 -1.54 16.72
N LYS A 52 20.93 -2.83 17.04
CA LYS A 52 20.73 -3.91 16.07
C LYS A 52 19.30 -3.95 15.53
N VAL A 53 19.16 -4.37 14.27
CA VAL A 53 17.88 -4.84 13.75
C VAL A 53 17.52 -6.14 14.45
N THR A 54 16.24 -6.32 14.73
CA THR A 54 15.66 -7.55 15.29
C THR A 54 14.43 -7.93 14.49
N SER A 55 13.92 -9.15 14.69
CA SER A 55 12.63 -9.60 14.15
C SER A 55 11.43 -8.74 14.56
N LYS A 56 11.59 -7.85 15.55
CA LYS A 56 10.56 -6.91 16.03
C LYS A 56 10.80 -5.46 15.60
N THR A 57 11.82 -5.21 14.78
CA THR A 57 12.10 -3.85 14.29
C THR A 57 11.05 -3.45 13.26
N LEU A 58 10.41 -2.29 13.48
CA LEU A 58 9.45 -1.73 12.55
C LEU A 58 10.17 -0.97 11.43
N PHE A 59 9.75 -1.24 10.20
CA PHE A 59 10.21 -0.53 8.99
C PHE A 59 9.02 0.13 8.30
N ALA A 60 9.25 1.28 7.67
CA ALA A 60 8.29 1.85 6.75
C ALA A 60 8.23 0.99 5.48
N ILE A 61 7.19 0.16 5.34
CA ILE A 61 7.06 -0.81 4.23
C ILE A 61 6.64 -0.18 2.89
N GLY A 62 6.41 1.14 2.88
CA GLY A 62 6.09 1.91 1.68
C GLY A 62 4.91 1.34 0.90
N SER A 63 5.15 0.99 -0.37
CA SER A 63 4.07 0.55 -1.25
C SER A 63 3.53 -0.85 -0.96
N CYS A 64 4.17 -1.65 -0.10
CA CYS A 64 3.58 -2.90 0.39
C CYS A 64 2.26 -2.66 1.13
N THR A 65 2.05 -1.46 1.69
CA THR A 65 0.77 -1.03 2.31
C THR A 65 -0.43 -1.17 1.37
N LYS A 66 -0.23 -1.08 0.04
CA LYS A 66 -1.31 -1.23 -0.94
C LYS A 66 -2.01 -2.58 -0.86
N ALA A 67 -1.27 -3.65 -0.56
CA ALA A 67 -1.84 -4.99 -0.39
C ALA A 67 -2.82 -5.02 0.79
N PHE A 68 -2.48 -4.36 1.91
CA PHE A 68 -3.37 -4.23 3.07
C PHE A 68 -4.63 -3.44 2.74
N THR A 69 -4.50 -2.32 2.00
CA THR A 69 -5.67 -1.55 1.55
C THR A 69 -6.59 -2.37 0.64
N THR A 70 -6.04 -3.10 -0.33
CA THR A 70 -6.83 -3.95 -1.22
C THR A 70 -7.47 -5.12 -0.47
N MET A 71 -6.77 -5.73 0.50
CA MET A 71 -7.32 -6.78 1.35
C MET A 71 -8.49 -6.27 2.20
N ALA A 72 -8.35 -5.08 2.81
CA ALA A 72 -9.42 -4.44 3.56
C ALA A 72 -10.68 -4.21 2.69
N MET A 73 -10.51 -3.77 1.45
CA MET A 73 -11.62 -3.70 0.50
C MET A 73 -12.20 -5.08 0.18
N GLY A 74 -11.36 -6.11 0.04
CA GLY A 74 -11.79 -7.49 -0.17
C GLY A 74 -12.67 -8.02 0.96
N ILE A 75 -12.29 -7.79 2.22
CA ILE A 75 -13.08 -8.16 3.41
C ILE A 75 -14.44 -7.45 3.40
N LEU A 76 -14.47 -6.15 3.10
CA LEU A 76 -15.72 -5.41 2.96
C LEU A 76 -16.58 -5.94 1.80
N ALA A 77 -15.96 -6.38 0.69
CA ALA A 77 -16.68 -6.97 -0.45
C ALA A 77 -17.32 -8.31 -0.07
N GLU A 78 -16.56 -9.18 0.60
CA GLU A 78 -17.04 -10.47 1.11
C GLU A 78 -18.22 -10.30 2.06
N ARG A 79 -18.21 -9.24 2.88
CA ARG A 79 -19.31 -8.87 3.79
C ARG A 79 -20.49 -8.18 3.08
N GLY A 80 -20.47 -8.05 1.76
CA GLY A 80 -21.51 -7.39 0.97
C GLY A 80 -21.61 -5.87 1.21
N LYS A 81 -20.58 -5.25 1.80
CA LYS A 81 -20.54 -3.81 2.08
C LYS A 81 -20.04 -3.00 0.88
N LEU A 82 -19.28 -3.61 -0.03
CA LEU A 82 -18.88 -2.97 -1.27
C LEU A 82 -18.99 -3.92 -2.48
N ASP A 83 -19.07 -3.32 -3.66
CA ASP A 83 -19.10 -3.98 -4.96
C ASP A 83 -17.99 -3.38 -5.82
N TRP A 84 -17.07 -4.23 -6.29
CA TRP A 84 -15.89 -3.85 -7.04
C TRP A 84 -16.21 -3.04 -8.30
N ASP A 85 -17.34 -3.33 -8.94
CA ASP A 85 -17.68 -2.79 -10.25
C ASP A 85 -18.71 -1.66 -10.16
N LYS A 86 -19.09 -1.25 -8.94
CA LYS A 86 -19.85 -0.01 -8.73
C LYS A 86 -18.95 1.23 -8.79
N PRO A 87 -19.49 2.37 -9.27
CA PRO A 87 -18.76 3.63 -9.24
C PRO A 87 -18.34 4.04 -7.83
N VAL A 88 -17.17 4.67 -7.70
CA VAL A 88 -16.67 5.22 -6.42
C VAL A 88 -17.70 6.15 -5.80
N ARG A 89 -18.39 6.95 -6.63
CA ARG A 89 -19.44 7.89 -6.20
C ARG A 89 -20.65 7.25 -5.55
N HIS A 90 -20.87 5.95 -5.75
CA HIS A 90 -21.91 5.22 -5.02
C HIS A 90 -21.63 5.20 -3.50
N TYR A 91 -20.35 5.17 -3.12
CA TYR A 91 -19.89 5.09 -1.73
C TYR A 91 -19.37 6.44 -1.21
N LEU A 92 -18.79 7.26 -2.09
CA LEU A 92 -18.30 8.60 -1.79
C LEU A 92 -18.94 9.62 -2.74
N PRO A 93 -20.15 10.13 -2.46
CA PRO A 93 -20.88 11.01 -3.38
C PRO A 93 -20.13 12.30 -3.78
N THR A 94 -19.19 12.75 -2.95
CA THR A 94 -18.34 13.93 -3.20
C THR A 94 -17.11 13.62 -4.06
N PHE A 95 -16.86 12.35 -4.41
CA PHE A 95 -15.74 11.96 -5.26
C PHE A 95 -15.87 12.59 -6.64
N LYS A 96 -14.81 13.29 -7.04
CA LYS A 96 -14.75 14.03 -8.30
C LYS A 96 -13.32 14.07 -8.81
N LEU A 97 -13.18 13.83 -10.10
CA LEU A 97 -11.95 13.97 -10.88
C LEU A 97 -12.09 15.16 -11.82
N TYR A 98 -10.98 15.56 -12.44
CA TYR A 98 -10.99 16.62 -13.44
C TYR A 98 -11.91 16.25 -14.62
N ASP A 99 -11.79 15.02 -15.12
CA ASP A 99 -12.66 14.49 -16.17
C ASP A 99 -14.03 14.07 -15.62
N ALA A 100 -15.10 14.58 -16.23
CA ALA A 100 -16.47 14.32 -15.81
C ALA A 100 -16.88 12.85 -16.05
N TYR A 101 -16.43 12.26 -17.16
CA TYR A 101 -16.73 10.86 -17.45
C TYR A 101 -16.08 9.94 -16.41
N ALA A 102 -14.79 10.14 -16.12
CA ALA A 102 -14.06 9.38 -15.11
C ALA A 102 -14.65 9.57 -13.71
N SER A 103 -15.14 10.78 -13.38
CA SER A 103 -15.82 11.04 -12.10
C SER A 103 -17.05 10.13 -11.91
N GLU A 104 -17.84 9.91 -12.97
CA GLU A 104 -19.07 9.11 -12.90
C GLU A 104 -18.83 7.60 -13.08
N HIS A 105 -17.77 7.20 -13.80
CA HIS A 105 -17.58 5.81 -14.23
C HIS A 105 -16.41 5.08 -13.58
N MET A 106 -15.55 5.79 -12.84
CA MET A 106 -14.47 5.15 -12.08
C MET A 106 -15.09 4.24 -11.00
N THR A 107 -14.70 2.97 -11.02
CA THR A 107 -15.15 1.92 -10.10
C THR A 107 -14.17 1.72 -8.95
N LEU A 108 -14.60 0.99 -7.92
CA LEU A 108 -13.71 0.59 -6.82
C LEU A 108 -12.52 -0.25 -7.31
N ARG A 109 -12.73 -1.10 -8.32
CA ARG A 109 -11.67 -1.86 -8.98
C ARG A 109 -10.64 -0.96 -9.64
N ASP A 110 -11.07 0.13 -10.27
CA ASP A 110 -10.16 1.09 -10.93
C ASP A 110 -9.20 1.76 -9.94
N LEU A 111 -9.64 2.00 -8.70
CA LEU A 111 -8.80 2.61 -7.66
C LEU A 111 -7.56 1.77 -7.34
N VAL A 112 -7.68 0.45 -7.39
CA VAL A 112 -6.64 -0.50 -6.97
C VAL A 112 -6.04 -1.30 -8.13
N THR A 113 -6.19 -0.81 -9.37
CA THR A 113 -5.64 -1.46 -10.57
C THR A 113 -4.89 -0.51 -11.49
N HIS A 114 -4.49 0.68 -10.98
CA HIS A 114 -3.56 1.58 -11.66
C HIS A 114 -4.02 2.01 -13.07
N ARG A 115 -5.31 2.32 -13.24
CA ARG A 115 -5.88 2.60 -14.56
C ARG A 115 -6.79 3.82 -14.58
N SER A 116 -6.45 4.81 -13.75
CA SER A 116 -7.23 6.05 -13.60
C SER A 116 -7.04 7.07 -14.72
N GLY A 117 -5.96 6.95 -15.50
CA GLY A 117 -5.57 7.95 -16.51
C GLY A 117 -4.82 9.17 -15.93
N LEU A 118 -4.61 9.21 -14.61
CA LEU A 118 -3.82 10.25 -13.96
C LEU A 118 -2.32 9.92 -14.02
N PRO A 119 -1.45 10.92 -14.23
CA PRO A 119 -0.02 10.79 -13.98
C PRO A 119 0.28 10.86 -12.47
N ARG A 120 1.53 10.65 -12.07
CA ARG A 120 1.92 10.71 -10.65
C ARG A 120 1.84 12.15 -10.13
N HIS A 121 1.26 12.32 -8.94
CA HIS A 121 1.18 13.59 -8.22
C HIS A 121 1.60 13.40 -6.75
N ASP A 122 2.76 12.79 -6.53
CA ASP A 122 3.17 12.33 -5.19
C ASP A 122 3.34 13.46 -4.17
N PHE A 123 3.74 14.65 -4.62
CA PHE A 123 3.84 15.84 -3.76
C PHE A 123 2.49 16.35 -3.25
N MET A 124 1.36 15.91 -3.83
CA MET A 124 0.04 16.30 -3.34
C MET A 124 -0.26 15.68 -1.97
N TRP A 125 0.32 14.51 -1.69
CA TRP A 125 0.08 13.81 -0.43
C TRP A 125 1.33 13.76 0.46
N TYR A 126 2.51 13.59 -0.13
CA TYR A 126 3.75 13.45 0.61
C TYR A 126 4.15 14.77 1.27
N ASN A 127 4.25 14.77 2.60
CA ASN A 127 4.58 15.95 3.42
C ASN A 127 3.59 17.14 3.23
N SER A 128 2.36 16.85 2.83
CA SER A 128 1.30 17.86 2.75
C SER A 128 0.58 18.04 4.09
N PRO A 129 0.05 19.23 4.42
CA PRO A 129 -0.78 19.45 5.61
C PRO A 129 -2.23 18.98 5.42
N PHE A 130 -2.59 18.47 4.24
CA PHE A 130 -3.96 18.14 3.91
C PHE A 130 -4.42 16.85 4.59
N THR A 131 -5.67 16.84 5.03
CA THR A 131 -6.38 15.64 5.45
C THR A 131 -6.64 14.71 4.26
N ARG A 132 -6.90 13.42 4.51
CA ARG A 132 -7.27 12.46 3.44
C ARG A 132 -8.47 12.92 2.62
N LYS A 133 -9.48 13.47 3.29
CA LYS A 133 -10.66 14.07 2.65
C LYS A 133 -10.27 15.20 1.70
N GLU A 134 -9.42 16.12 2.15
CA GLU A 134 -8.94 17.23 1.34
C GLU A 134 -8.10 16.79 0.13
N ILE A 135 -7.30 15.72 0.28
CA ILE A 135 -6.54 15.12 -0.82
C ILE A 135 -7.50 14.51 -1.85
N VAL A 136 -8.51 13.75 -1.41
CA VAL A 136 -9.55 13.18 -2.29
C VAL A 136 -10.32 14.28 -3.02
N GLU A 137 -10.73 15.35 -2.33
CA GLU A 137 -11.43 16.48 -2.92
C GLU A 137 -10.56 17.26 -3.93
N ARG A 138 -9.24 17.24 -3.79
CA ARG A 138 -8.31 17.89 -4.71
C ARG A 138 -8.03 17.11 -5.99
N LEU A 139 -8.43 15.84 -6.07
CA LEU A 139 -8.34 15.06 -7.30
C LEU A 139 -9.05 15.73 -8.48
N GLN A 140 -10.07 16.55 -8.20
CA GLN A 140 -10.80 17.30 -9.22
C GLN A 140 -9.96 18.35 -9.96
N TYR A 141 -8.78 18.69 -9.44
CA TYR A 141 -7.88 19.68 -10.03
C TYR A 141 -6.69 19.03 -10.77
N LEU A 142 -6.63 17.70 -10.82
CA LEU A 142 -5.53 16.98 -11.46
C LEU A 142 -5.93 16.56 -12.87
N GLU A 143 -5.29 17.15 -13.87
CA GLU A 143 -5.53 16.84 -15.28
C GLU A 143 -5.01 15.42 -15.62
N PRO A 144 -5.86 14.54 -16.20
CA PRO A 144 -5.42 13.26 -16.70
C PRO A 144 -4.60 13.44 -17.98
N ASN A 145 -3.60 12.59 -18.18
CA ASN A 145 -2.85 12.53 -19.43
C ASN A 145 -3.29 11.35 -20.32
N HIS A 146 -4.24 10.54 -19.85
CA HIS A 146 -4.86 9.43 -20.58
C HIS A 146 -6.32 9.26 -20.18
N GLU A 147 -7.10 8.62 -21.04
CA GLU A 147 -8.48 8.26 -20.74
C GLU A 147 -8.55 7.17 -19.66
N LEU A 148 -9.64 7.16 -18.88
CA LEU A 148 -9.93 6.12 -17.89
C LEU A 148 -9.79 4.72 -18.52
N ARG A 149 -9.01 3.83 -17.88
CA ARG A 149 -8.74 2.45 -18.29
C ARG A 149 -7.93 2.24 -19.57
N SER A 150 -7.48 3.30 -20.24
CA SER A 150 -6.73 3.16 -21.50
C SER A 150 -5.29 2.65 -21.30
N VAL A 151 -4.67 2.93 -20.15
CA VAL A 151 -3.29 2.56 -19.86
C VAL A 151 -3.08 2.20 -18.38
N TYR A 152 -2.01 1.45 -18.09
CA TYR A 152 -1.50 1.28 -16.75
C TYR A 152 -0.65 2.49 -16.34
N GLN A 153 -0.98 3.12 -15.22
CA GLN A 153 -0.21 4.17 -14.57
C GLN A 153 -0.21 3.96 -13.06
N TYR A 154 0.99 3.81 -12.49
CA TYR A 154 1.16 3.65 -11.06
C TYR A 154 0.65 4.87 -10.28
N GLN A 155 -0.19 4.65 -9.26
CA GLN A 155 -0.98 5.68 -8.61
C GLN A 155 -1.04 5.48 -7.09
N ASN A 156 -0.53 6.46 -6.34
CA ASN A 156 -0.65 6.49 -4.88
C ASN A 156 -1.99 7.09 -4.42
N LEU A 157 -2.46 8.12 -5.12
CA LEU A 157 -3.67 8.85 -4.73
C LEU A 157 -4.93 8.01 -4.85
N MET A 158 -4.98 7.10 -5.82
CA MET A 158 -6.10 6.16 -5.97
C MET A 158 -6.14 5.14 -4.82
N TYR A 159 -4.99 4.63 -4.39
CA TYR A 159 -4.91 3.76 -3.21
C TYR A 159 -5.19 4.52 -1.89
N MET A 160 -4.78 5.79 -1.79
CA MET A 160 -5.18 6.63 -0.66
C MET A 160 -6.69 6.84 -0.63
N THR A 161 -7.31 7.08 -1.79
CA THR A 161 -8.77 7.21 -1.92
C THR A 161 -9.46 5.92 -1.51
N ALA A 162 -8.93 4.77 -1.92
CA ALA A 162 -9.42 3.46 -1.49
C ALA A 162 -9.34 3.28 0.05
N GLY A 163 -8.21 3.65 0.67
CA GLY A 163 -8.07 3.61 2.13
C GLY A 163 -9.05 4.55 2.85
N TYR A 164 -9.22 5.77 2.34
CA TYR A 164 -10.21 6.71 2.86
C TYR A 164 -11.64 6.14 2.77
N LEU A 165 -11.99 5.54 1.62
CA LEU A 165 -13.28 4.89 1.38
C LEU A 165 -13.51 3.71 2.35
N VAL A 166 -12.49 2.88 2.60
CA VAL A 166 -12.56 1.79 3.59
C VAL A 166 -12.98 2.34 4.95
N GLY A 167 -12.31 3.39 5.44
CA GLY A 167 -12.67 4.01 6.71
C GLY A 167 -14.09 4.57 6.73
N GLN A 168 -14.55 5.20 5.63
CA GLN A 168 -15.93 5.70 5.55
C GLN A 168 -16.97 4.57 5.61
N ILE A 169 -16.74 3.45 4.92
CA ILE A 169 -17.66 2.30 4.94
C ILE A 169 -17.64 1.58 6.29
N ALA A 170 -16.48 1.51 6.93
CA ALA A 170 -16.28 0.86 8.22
C ALA A 170 -16.66 1.74 9.43
N GLU A 171 -17.06 3.00 9.19
CA GLU A 171 -17.33 4.00 10.24
C GLU A 171 -16.14 4.18 11.21
N SER A 172 -14.92 4.07 10.69
CA SER A 172 -13.66 4.13 11.44
C SER A 172 -12.53 4.77 10.61
N SER A 173 -11.30 4.75 11.12
CA SER A 173 -10.12 5.01 10.29
C SER A 173 -9.68 3.77 9.50
N TRP A 174 -8.91 3.97 8.42
CA TRP A 174 -8.30 2.85 7.69
C TRP A 174 -7.37 2.04 8.61
N GLU A 175 -6.64 2.72 9.48
CA GLU A 175 -5.73 2.14 10.45
C GLU A 175 -6.46 1.22 11.45
N GLU A 176 -7.54 1.72 12.06
CA GLU A 176 -8.34 0.93 13.01
C GLU A 176 -8.95 -0.29 12.34
N PHE A 177 -9.47 -0.15 11.11
CA PHE A 177 -10.03 -1.27 10.38
C PHE A 177 -8.96 -2.34 10.08
N VAL A 178 -7.81 -1.95 9.52
CA VAL A 178 -6.73 -2.90 9.22
C VAL A 178 -6.15 -3.56 10.47
N GLN A 179 -6.22 -2.91 11.63
CA GLN A 179 -5.74 -3.48 12.88
C GLN A 179 -6.71 -4.51 13.51
N GLN A 180 -8.00 -4.40 13.22
CA GLN A 180 -9.05 -5.26 13.80
C GLN A 180 -9.29 -6.54 13.01
N GLU A 181 -8.94 -6.54 11.72
CA GLU A 181 -9.08 -7.67 10.79
C GLU A 181 -7.83 -8.54 10.73
#